data_AF-A0A964ZPA7-F1
#
_entry.id   AF-A0A964ZPA7-F1
#
_cell.length_a   1.000
_cell.length_b   1.000
_cell.length_c   1.000
_cell.angle_alpha   90.00
_cell.angle_beta   90.00
_cell.angle_gamma   90.00
#
_symmetry.space_group_name_H-M   'P 1'
#
loop_
_entity.id
_entity.type
_entity.pdbx_description
1 polymer ?
#
loop_
_entity_poly.entity_id
_entity_poly.type
_entity_poly.pdbx_seq_one_letter_code
_entity_poly.pdbx_strand_id
1 'polypeptide(L)'
;MSSSIVRDQKYKNRQKRKDAIITIFIALFAFIWMIPILWTLWTSLRPYEDIIQKGVWSRPDTLNLNNYVEAFRLMEIWGYLSNSFIVAIPAVILTLFFGSLLAFVITRYSF
;
A
#
# COMPACT_ATOMS: atom_id res chain seq x y z
N MET A 1 -27.10 -21.83 37.99
CA MET A 1 -26.39 -20.53 37.84
C MET A 1 -24.90 -20.67 37.47
N SER A 2 -24.18 -21.72 37.88
CA SER A 2 -22.75 -21.89 37.55
C SER A 2 -22.46 -22.32 36.08
N SER A 3 -23.37 -23.06 35.44
CA SER A 3 -23.12 -23.62 34.09
C SER A 3 -23.16 -22.61 32.94
N SER A 4 -23.87 -21.48 33.08
CA SER A 4 -23.90 -20.42 32.08
C SER A 4 -22.59 -19.63 32.05
N ILE A 5 -22.05 -19.30 33.23
CA ILE A 5 -20.79 -18.54 33.38
C ILE A 5 -19.60 -19.29 32.77
N VAL A 6 -19.56 -20.63 32.95
CA VAL A 6 -18.50 -21.49 32.38
C VAL A 6 -18.60 -21.58 30.85
N ARG A 7 -19.82 -21.59 30.29
CA ARG A 7 -20.00 -21.53 28.82
C ARG A 7 -19.47 -20.21 28.28
N ASP A 8 -19.87 -19.08 28.86
CA ASP A 8 -19.45 -17.74 28.41
C ASP A 8 -17.93 -17.55 28.44
N GLN A 9 -17.25 -18.05 29.49
CA GLN A 9 -15.78 -18.02 29.55
C GLN A 9 -15.11 -18.87 28.45
N LYS A 10 -15.66 -20.05 28.14
CA LYS A 10 -15.12 -20.94 27.10
C LYS A 10 -15.31 -20.35 25.69
N TYR A 11 -16.44 -19.70 25.43
CA TYR A 11 -16.67 -18.96 24.18
C TYR A 11 -15.74 -17.76 24.05
N LYS A 12 -15.58 -16.96 25.11
CA LYS A 12 -14.69 -15.79 25.14
C LYS A 12 -13.21 -16.17 24.92
N ASN A 13 -12.75 -17.29 25.48
CA ASN A 13 -11.37 -17.77 25.29
C ASN A 13 -11.14 -18.36 23.89
N ARG A 14 -12.13 -19.03 23.29
CA ARG A 14 -12.05 -19.47 21.89
C ARG A 14 -12.01 -18.27 20.93
N GLN A 15 -12.77 -17.23 21.23
CA GLN A 15 -12.79 -16.00 20.45
C GLN A 15 -11.45 -15.26 20.54
N LYS A 16 -10.91 -15.05 21.75
CA LYS A 16 -9.56 -14.46 21.93
C LYS A 16 -8.45 -15.21 21.18
N ARG A 17 -8.50 -16.55 21.15
CA ARG A 17 -7.52 -17.35 20.38
C ARG A 17 -7.69 -17.17 18.87
N LYS A 18 -8.93 -17.14 18.38
CA LYS A 18 -9.22 -16.87 16.96
C LYS A 18 -8.75 -15.46 16.57
N ASP A 19 -9.07 -14.47 17.38
CA ASP A 19 -8.67 -13.08 17.17
C ASP A 19 -7.15 -12.97 17.13
N ALA A 20 -6.42 -13.59 18.08
CA ALA A 20 -4.97 -13.58 18.09
C ALA A 20 -4.36 -14.24 16.84
N ILE A 21 -4.91 -15.37 16.38
CA ILE A 21 -4.47 -16.02 15.14
C ILE A 21 -4.70 -15.12 13.92
N ILE A 22 -5.89 -14.51 13.83
CA ILE A 22 -6.22 -13.58 12.74
C ILE A 22 -5.29 -12.37 12.76
N THR A 23 -5.03 -11.78 13.93
CA THR A 23 -4.11 -10.65 14.08
C THR A 23 -2.69 -11.01 13.66
N ILE A 24 -2.16 -12.15 14.09
CA ILE A 24 -0.81 -12.60 13.69
C ILE A 24 -0.76 -12.85 12.18
N PHE A 25 -1.79 -13.48 11.62
CA PHE A 25 -1.89 -13.74 10.18
C PHE A 25 -1.89 -12.43 9.37
N ILE A 26 -2.75 -11.47 9.75
CA ILE A 26 -2.81 -10.16 9.08
C ILE A 26 -1.49 -9.41 9.23
N ALA A 27 -0.86 -9.44 10.40
CA ALA A 27 0.42 -8.79 10.65
C ALA A 27 1.54 -9.38 9.76
N LEU A 28 1.62 -10.71 9.65
CA LEU A 28 2.55 -11.38 8.74
C LEU A 28 2.27 -11.02 7.29
N PHE A 29 1.01 -11.02 6.88
CA PHE A 29 0.63 -10.69 5.51
C PHE A 29 0.96 -9.23 5.15
N ALA A 30 0.71 -8.30 6.08
CA ALA A 30 1.09 -6.91 5.95
C ALA A 30 2.61 -6.75 5.81
N PHE A 31 3.40 -7.48 6.61
CA PHE A 31 4.86 -7.45 6.52
C PHE A 31 5.36 -8.00 5.17
N ILE A 32 4.79 -9.10 4.69
CA ILE A 32 5.12 -9.67 3.38
C ILE A 32 4.80 -8.67 2.27
N TRP A 33 3.69 -7.95 2.37
CA TRP A 33 3.32 -6.89 1.42
C TRP A 33 4.28 -5.69 1.42
N MET A 34 5.04 -5.48 2.50
CA MET A 34 6.08 -4.45 2.53
C MET A 34 7.38 -4.87 1.85
N ILE A 35 7.63 -6.17 1.66
CA ILE A 35 8.85 -6.68 1.00
C ILE A 35 9.16 -5.98 -0.33
N PRO A 36 8.22 -5.83 -1.30
CA PRO A 36 8.52 -5.13 -2.56
C PRO A 36 8.89 -3.66 -2.37
N ILE A 37 8.29 -2.98 -1.38
CA ILE A 37 8.62 -1.58 -1.07
C ILE A 37 10.03 -1.49 -0.50
N LEU A 38 10.34 -2.34 0.50
CA LEU A 38 11.67 -2.40 1.12
C LEU A 38 12.75 -2.78 0.09
N TRP A 39 12.43 -3.70 -0.80
CA TRP A 39 13.29 -4.08 -1.91
C TRP A 39 13.53 -2.91 -2.87
N THR A 40 12.47 -2.20 -3.24
CA THR A 40 12.56 -1.04 -4.14
C THR A 40 13.46 0.05 -3.53
N LEU A 41 13.27 0.36 -2.25
CA LEU A 41 14.11 1.30 -1.50
C LEU A 41 15.58 0.84 -1.41
N TRP A 42 15.80 -0.46 -1.20
CA TRP A 42 17.14 -1.02 -1.22
C TRP A 42 17.80 -0.87 -2.59
N THR A 43 17.07 -1.14 -3.68
CA THR A 43 17.60 -1.03 -5.04
C THR A 43 17.79 0.41 -5.50
N SER A 44 16.95 1.36 -5.07
CA SER A 44 17.03 2.76 -5.50
C SER A 44 18.27 3.49 -4.96
N LEU A 45 18.81 3.04 -3.81
CA LEU A 45 20.02 3.56 -3.19
C LEU A 45 21.33 2.99 -3.78
N ARG A 46 21.23 2.02 -4.69
CA ARG A 46 22.41 1.34 -5.27
C ARG A 46 22.81 1.99 -6.60
N PRO A 47 24.10 2.27 -6.84
CA PRO A 47 24.55 2.81 -8.11
C PRO A 47 24.03 1.99 -9.30
N TYR A 48 23.52 2.64 -10.34
CA TYR A 48 23.00 1.96 -11.52
C TYR A 48 24.05 1.06 -12.20
N GLU A 49 25.31 1.49 -12.19
CA GLU A 49 26.45 0.74 -12.72
C GLU A 49 26.69 -0.58 -11.97
N ASP A 50 26.57 -0.59 -10.64
CA ASP A 50 26.71 -1.79 -9.81
C ASP A 50 25.62 -2.81 -10.09
N ILE A 51 24.40 -2.34 -10.37
CA ILE A 51 23.25 -3.21 -10.70
C ILE A 51 23.47 -3.90 -12.04
N ILE A 52 23.97 -3.18 -13.05
CA ILE A 52 24.26 -3.74 -14.39
C ILE A 52 25.43 -4.73 -14.33
N GLN A 53 26.52 -4.37 -13.63
CA GLN A 53 27.75 -5.16 -13.65
C GLN A 53 27.67 -6.43 -12.77
N LYS A 54 27.04 -6.34 -11.60
CA LYS A 54 27.03 -7.43 -10.61
C LYS A 54 25.68 -8.13 -10.48
N GLY A 55 24.66 -7.62 -11.16
CA GLY A 55 23.30 -8.16 -11.14
C GLY A 55 22.45 -7.66 -9.97
N VAL A 56 21.12 -7.79 -10.12
CA VAL A 56 20.12 -7.19 -9.22
C VAL A 56 20.19 -7.73 -7.78
N TRP A 57 20.68 -8.95 -7.59
CA TRP A 57 20.78 -9.61 -6.27
C TRP A 57 22.16 -9.47 -5.59
N SER A 58 23.11 -8.77 -6.22
CA SER A 58 24.45 -8.58 -5.63
C SER A 58 24.46 -7.63 -4.44
N ARG A 59 25.44 -7.82 -3.55
CA ARG A 59 25.70 -6.90 -2.45
C ARG A 59 26.26 -5.58 -3.01
N PRO A 60 25.71 -4.41 -2.63
CA PRO A 60 26.25 -3.13 -3.07
C PRO A 60 27.61 -2.85 -2.43
N ASP A 61 28.54 -2.30 -3.22
CA ASP A 61 29.83 -1.82 -2.70
C ASP A 61 29.66 -0.49 -1.99
N THR A 62 28.76 0.36 -2.51
CA THR A 62 28.42 1.66 -1.92
C THR A 62 26.92 1.92 -2.00
N LEU A 63 26.38 2.62 -1.00
CA LEU A 63 25.02 3.17 -1.03
C LEU A 63 25.15 4.68 -1.23
N ASN A 64 24.42 5.24 -2.21
CA ASN A 64 24.44 6.67 -2.46
C ASN A 64 23.08 7.19 -2.95
N LEU A 65 22.93 8.52 -2.92
CA LEU A 65 21.72 9.20 -3.37
C LEU A 65 21.88 9.78 -4.79
N ASN A 66 22.96 9.43 -5.51
CA ASN A 66 23.25 10.01 -6.81
C ASN A 66 22.18 9.67 -7.84
N ASN A 67 21.58 8.47 -7.75
CA ASN A 67 20.45 8.09 -8.59
C ASN A 67 19.26 9.05 -8.44
N TYR A 68 19.00 9.54 -7.23
CA TYR A 68 17.92 10.51 -7.01
C TYR A 68 18.28 11.87 -7.63
N VAL A 69 19.52 12.35 -7.42
CA VAL A 69 19.99 13.61 -7.99
C VAL A 69 19.94 13.58 -9.52
N GLU A 70 20.43 12.51 -10.14
CA GLU A 70 20.37 12.34 -11.60
C GLU A 70 18.94 12.14 -12.10
N ALA A 71 18.08 11.40 -11.40
CA ALA A 71 16.67 11.31 -11.76
C ALA A 71 15.98 12.70 -11.72
N PHE A 72 16.26 13.52 -10.70
CA PHE A 72 15.73 14.88 -10.61
C PHE A 72 16.26 15.82 -11.71
N ARG A 73 17.50 15.59 -12.19
CA ARG A 73 18.11 16.42 -13.23
C ARG A 73 17.70 15.99 -14.65
N LEU A 74 17.66 14.68 -14.90
CA LEU A 74 17.43 14.10 -16.22
C LEU A 74 15.95 13.89 -16.53
N MET A 75 15.12 13.69 -15.51
CA MET A 75 13.68 13.51 -15.69
C MET A 75 12.94 14.82 -15.47
N GLU A 76 11.97 15.12 -16.32
CA GLU A 76 11.02 16.22 -16.12
C GLU A 76 9.97 15.86 -15.05
N ILE A 77 10.41 15.55 -13.82
CA ILE A 77 9.57 15.06 -12.73
C ILE A 77 8.37 15.98 -12.51
N TRP A 78 8.58 17.30 -12.51
CA TRP A 78 7.52 18.29 -12.35
C TRP A 78 6.52 18.31 -13.53
N GLY A 79 6.98 18.03 -14.75
CA GLY A 79 6.11 17.94 -15.93
C GLY A 79 5.20 16.71 -15.84
N TYR A 80 5.76 15.54 -15.55
CA TYR A 80 4.97 14.31 -15.40
C TYR A 80 4.01 14.36 -14.20
N LEU A 81 4.45 14.93 -13.08
CA LEU A 81 3.63 15.08 -11.89
C LEU A 81 2.48 16.07 -12.13
N SER A 82 2.74 17.21 -12.77
CA SER A 82 1.70 18.20 -13.07
C SER A 82 0.69 17.69 -14.10
N ASN A 83 1.13 16.98 -15.15
CA ASN A 83 0.23 16.31 -16.10
C ASN A 83 -0.71 15.31 -15.40
N SER A 84 -0.18 14.53 -14.46
CA SER A 84 -0.98 13.58 -13.68
C SER A 84 -2.04 14.30 -12.83
N PHE A 85 -1.69 15.42 -12.19
CA PHE A 85 -2.65 16.23 -11.43
C PHE A 85 -3.72 16.86 -12.32
N ILE A 86 -3.33 17.42 -13.47
CA ILE A 86 -4.24 18.03 -14.44
C ILE A 86 -5.29 17.03 -14.92
N VAL A 87 -4.95 15.75 -15.03
CA VAL A 87 -5.91 14.70 -15.41
C VAL A 87 -6.69 14.17 -14.20
N ALA A 88 -6.01 13.82 -13.12
CA ALA A 88 -6.61 13.14 -11.98
C ALA A 88 -7.62 14.02 -11.22
N ILE A 89 -7.32 15.31 -11.00
CA ILE A 89 -8.17 16.22 -10.23
C ILE A 89 -9.55 16.39 -10.88
N PRO A 90 -9.67 16.84 -12.15
CA PRO A 90 -10.98 17.00 -12.78
C PRO A 90 -11.69 15.66 -12.94
N ALA A 91 -10.97 14.56 -13.22
CA ALA A 91 -11.56 13.23 -13.32
C ALA A 91 -12.24 12.81 -12.00
N VAL A 92 -11.58 13.00 -10.85
CA VAL A 92 -12.15 12.69 -9.53
C VAL A 92 -13.35 13.58 -9.24
N ILE A 93 -13.27 14.89 -9.52
CA ILE A 93 -14.38 15.82 -9.30
C ILE A 93 -15.61 15.40 -10.11
N LEU A 94 -15.44 15.14 -11.40
CA LEU A 94 -16.53 14.72 -12.27
C LEU A 94 -17.10 13.36 -11.82
N THR A 95 -16.24 12.41 -11.48
CA THR A 95 -16.65 11.07 -11.01
C THR A 95 -17.48 11.16 -9.73
N LEU A 96 -17.06 11.96 -8.76
CA LEU A 96 -17.81 12.17 -7.51
C LEU A 96 -19.12 12.93 -7.76
N PHE A 97 -19.10 13.94 -8.62
CA PHE A 97 -20.29 14.70 -8.99
C PHE A 97 -21.37 13.79 -9.60
N PHE A 98 -21.04 13.09 -10.69
CA PHE A 98 -21.99 12.19 -11.33
C PHE A 98 -22.32 10.97 -10.47
N GLY A 99 -21.34 10.42 -9.76
CA GLY A 99 -21.53 9.30 -8.84
C GLY A 99 -22.51 9.62 -7.71
N SER A 100 -22.43 10.83 -7.13
CA SER A 100 -23.35 11.27 -6.08
C SER A 100 -24.79 11.46 -6.60
N LEU A 101 -24.96 12.00 -7.81
CA LEU A 101 -26.27 12.15 -8.44
C LEU A 101 -26.91 10.78 -8.73
N LEU A 102 -26.14 9.84 -9.29
CA LEU A 102 -26.60 8.48 -9.53
C LEU A 102 -26.96 7.76 -8.24
N ALA A 103 -26.10 7.85 -7.21
CA ALA A 103 -26.35 7.26 -5.91
C ALA A 103 -27.64 7.81 -5.28
N PHE A 104 -27.90 9.11 -5.39
CA PHE A 104 -29.14 9.72 -4.90
C PHE A 104 -30.37 9.12 -5.58
N VAL A 105 -30.35 9.00 -6.91
CA VAL A 105 -31.46 8.42 -7.67
C VAL A 105 -31.69 6.96 -7.26
N ILE A 106 -30.64 6.15 -7.24
CA ILE A 106 -30.73 4.71 -6.90
C ILE A 106 -31.27 4.51 -5.47
N THR A 107 -30.89 5.38 -4.53
CA THR A 107 -31.28 5.22 -3.12
C THR A 107 -32.67 5.77 -2.84
N ARG A 108 -33.11 6.81 -3.57
CA ARG A 108 -34.37 7.52 -3.27
C ARG A 108 -35.53 7.10 -4.17
N TYR A 109 -35.27 6.63 -5.38
CA TYR A 109 -36.30 6.05 -6.24
C TYR A 109 -36.31 4.54 -6.08
N SER A 110 -37.44 4.00 -5.60
CA SER A 110 -37.74 2.59 -5.74
C SER A 110 -38.15 2.35 -7.19
N PHE A 111 -37.28 1.70 -7.96
CA PHE A 111 -37.64 1.15 -9.26
C PHE A 111 -38.51 -0.10 -9.08
#